data_AF-A0A7S0HF46-F1
#
_entry.id   AF-A0A7S0HF46-F1
#
_cell.length_a   1.000
_cell.length_b   1.000
_cell.length_c   1.000
_cell.angle_alpha   90.00
_cell.angle_beta   90.00
_cell.angle_gamma   90.00
#
_symmetry.space_group_name_H-M   'P 1'
#
loop_
_entity.id
_entity.type
_entity.pdbx_description
1 polymer ?
#
loop_
_entity_poly.entity_id
_entity_poly.type
_entity_poly.pdbx_seq_one_letter_code
_entity_poly.pdbx_strand_id
1 'polypeptide(L)'
;MGWAGLVLSYAFCGVAANMASLLLLPASTVSLGASGAVFGLFAVSVLARLSWRDLDWRKVVEVAVLGQFAFGQVIKEAQVAAGGGVAGINHVAHLSGAAAGVLLVTAARGLMSTMEGKEKGPAGKQ
;
A
#
# COMPACT_ATOMS: atom_id res chain seq x y z
N MET A 1 -5.88 18.86 3.55
CA MET A 1 -4.48 18.39 3.42
C MET A 1 -4.41 17.03 2.73
N GLY A 2 -4.92 16.89 1.49
CA GLY A 2 -4.92 15.60 0.78
C GLY A 2 -3.65 15.30 -0.02
N TRP A 3 -3.04 16.34 -0.61
CA TRP A 3 -1.89 16.21 -1.51
C TRP A 3 -0.62 15.73 -0.79
N ALA A 4 -0.36 16.22 0.44
CA ALA A 4 0.80 15.81 1.22
C ALA A 4 0.74 14.31 1.57
N GLY A 5 -0.44 13.80 1.96
CA GLY A 5 -0.65 12.38 2.23
C GLY A 5 -0.42 11.52 0.99
N LEU A 6 -0.88 11.97 -0.18
CA LEU A 6 -0.61 11.30 -1.47
C LEU A 6 0.88 11.27 -1.80
N VAL A 7 1.57 12.41 -1.72
CA VAL A 7 3.01 12.51 -2.04
C VAL A 7 3.83 11.65 -1.09
N LEU A 8 3.55 11.71 0.21
CA LEU A 8 4.24 10.89 1.21
C LEU A 8 3.97 9.40 0.99
N SER A 9 2.72 9.00 0.70
CA SER A 9 2.38 7.60 0.43
C SER A 9 3.09 7.10 -0.82
N TYR A 10 3.12 7.91 -1.88
CA TYR A 10 3.80 7.59 -3.13
C TYR A 10 5.31 7.46 -2.93
N ALA A 11 5.94 8.43 -2.27
CA ALA A 11 7.37 8.42 -1.97
C ALA A 11 7.75 7.22 -1.09
N PHE A 12 7.00 6.97 -0.03
CA PHE A 12 7.22 5.83 0.87
C PHE A 12 7.11 4.50 0.12
N CYS A 13 6.03 4.28 -0.64
CA CYS A 13 5.84 3.05 -1.40
C CYS A 13 6.93 2.86 -2.47
N GLY A 14 7.32 3.93 -3.16
CA GLY A 14 8.38 3.89 -4.17
C GLY A 14 9.75 3.55 -3.59
N VAL A 15 10.14 4.21 -2.49
CA VAL A 15 11.41 3.93 -1.81
C VAL A 15 11.43 2.49 -1.28
N ALA A 16 10.37 2.07 -0.57
CA ALA A 16 10.28 0.71 -0.03
C ALA A 16 10.33 -0.36 -1.13
N ALA A 17 9.61 -0.15 -2.24
CA ALA A 17 9.62 -1.05 -3.39
C ALA A 17 11.01 -1.19 -4.01
N ASN A 18 11.68 -0.05 -4.23
CA ASN A 18 13.01 -0.03 -4.83
C ASN A 18 14.06 -0.63 -3.89
N MET A 19 14.00 -0.36 -2.58
CA MET A 19 14.88 -0.99 -1.61
C MET A 19 14.69 -2.51 -1.55
N ALA A 20 13.44 -2.98 -1.51
CA ALA A 20 13.15 -4.41 -1.52
C ALA A 20 13.67 -5.07 -2.81
N SER A 21 13.51 -4.43 -3.96
CA SER A 21 14.09 -4.93 -5.21
C SER A 21 15.61 -4.97 -5.17
N LEU A 22 16.30 -3.95 -4.64
CA LEU A 22 17.77 -3.93 -4.59
C LEU A 22 18.32 -5.00 -3.66
N LEU A 23 17.59 -5.36 -2.60
CA LEU A 23 17.98 -6.38 -1.64
C LEU A 23 17.70 -7.80 -2.13
N LEU A 24 16.59 -8.00 -2.87
CA LEU A 24 16.13 -9.32 -3.29
C LEU A 24 16.58 -9.72 -4.71
N LEU A 25 16.85 -8.75 -5.59
CA LEU A 25 17.32 -9.00 -6.95
C LEU A 25 18.79 -8.60 -7.12
N PRO A 26 19.54 -9.31 -7.99
CA PRO A 26 20.90 -8.92 -8.35
C PRO A 26 20.94 -7.46 -8.86
N ALA A 27 22.02 -6.73 -8.54
CA ALA A 27 22.22 -5.31 -8.83
C ALA A 27 22.12 -4.91 -10.33
N SER A 28 21.97 -5.87 -11.24
CA SER A 28 21.68 -5.67 -12.66
C SER A 28 20.22 -5.31 -12.95
N THR A 29 19.29 -5.49 -12.00
CA THR A 29 17.90 -5.04 -12.14
C THR A 29 17.75 -3.65 -11.52
N VAL A 30 18.09 -2.63 -12.29
CA VAL A 30 17.82 -1.24 -11.92
C VAL A 30 16.32 -1.04 -11.83
N SER A 31 15.77 -0.95 -10.61
CA SER A 31 14.38 -0.57 -10.36
C SER A 31 14.21 0.92 -10.67
N LEU A 32 14.04 1.26 -11.95
CA LEU A 32 13.85 2.64 -12.44
C LEU A 32 12.37 3.02 -12.62
N GLY A 33 11.45 2.21 -12.11
CA GLY A 33 10.01 2.36 -12.34
C GLY A 33 9.29 3.06 -11.19
N ALA A 34 8.49 4.08 -11.52
CA ALA A 34 7.44 4.64 -10.67
C ALA A 34 6.33 3.62 -10.31
N SER A 35 6.25 2.53 -11.05
CA SER A 35 5.16 1.54 -10.98
C SER A 35 5.03 0.85 -9.63
N GLY A 36 6.13 0.58 -8.91
CA GLY A 36 6.06 0.04 -7.54
C GLY A 36 5.29 0.97 -6.59
N ALA A 37 5.50 2.28 -6.70
CA ALA A 37 4.76 3.26 -5.93
C ALA A 37 3.26 3.28 -6.32
N VAL A 38 2.94 3.11 -7.60
CA VAL A 38 1.54 3.03 -8.08
C VAL A 38 0.82 1.79 -7.53
N PHE A 39 1.48 0.64 -7.50
CA PHE A 39 0.94 -0.57 -6.86
C PHE A 39 0.69 -0.34 -5.36
N GLY A 40 1.60 0.37 -4.68
CA GLY A 40 1.40 0.81 -3.29
C GLY A 40 0.19 1.73 -3.14
N LEU A 41 -0.01 2.70 -4.04
CA LEU A 41 -1.18 3.58 -4.02
C LEU A 41 -2.50 2.84 -4.30
N PHE A 42 -2.51 1.76 -5.09
CA PHE A 42 -3.70 0.91 -5.21
C PHE A 42 -4.05 0.26 -3.87
N ALA A 43 -3.06 -0.29 -3.16
CA ALA A 43 -3.28 -0.85 -1.83
C ALA A 43 -3.77 0.22 -0.84
N VAL A 44 -3.13 1.40 -0.82
CA VAL A 44 -3.52 2.53 0.03
C VAL A 44 -4.95 2.99 -0.29
N SER A 45 -5.30 3.14 -1.56
CA SER A 45 -6.62 3.66 -1.96
C SER A 45 -7.77 2.72 -1.61
N VAL A 46 -7.56 1.39 -1.70
CA VAL A 46 -8.53 0.39 -1.26
C VAL A 46 -8.62 0.35 0.25
N LEU A 47 -7.48 0.21 0.94
CA LEU A 47 -7.47 0.04 2.40
C LEU A 47 -7.91 1.29 3.14
N ALA A 48 -7.51 2.49 2.70
CA ALA A 48 -7.91 3.73 3.35
C ALA A 48 -9.44 3.92 3.35
N ARG A 49 -10.13 3.43 2.31
CA ARG A 49 -11.59 3.49 2.19
C ARG A 49 -12.31 2.38 2.95
N LEU A 50 -11.62 1.29 3.27
CA LEU A 50 -12.14 0.18 4.07
C LEU A 50 -12.26 0.59 5.55
N SER A 51 -13.35 1.25 5.93
CA SER A 51 -13.70 1.49 7.34
C SER A 51 -14.71 0.45 7.79
N TRP A 52 -14.37 -0.36 8.79
CA TRP A 52 -15.26 -1.36 9.39
C TRP A 52 -16.36 -0.74 10.26
N ARG A 53 -16.19 0.53 10.66
CA ARG A 53 -17.08 1.21 11.62
C ARG A 53 -18.23 1.94 10.94
N ASP A 54 -18.05 2.36 9.68
CA ASP A 54 -19.01 3.15 8.90
C ASP A 54 -19.08 2.66 7.44
N LEU A 55 -19.58 1.43 7.23
CA LEU A 55 -19.86 0.89 5.89
C LEU A 55 -21.13 1.52 5.32
N ASP A 56 -20.96 2.56 4.50
CA ASP A 56 -21.98 3.07 3.59
C ASP A 56 -21.99 2.21 2.31
N TRP A 57 -23.17 1.97 1.72
CA TRP A 57 -23.33 1.32 0.42
C TRP A 57 -22.40 1.91 -0.66
N ARG A 58 -22.23 3.25 -0.68
CA ARG A 58 -21.32 3.91 -1.64
C ARG A 58 -19.87 3.47 -1.45
N LYS A 59 -19.41 3.36 -0.20
CA LYS A 59 -18.05 2.90 0.13
C LYS A 59 -17.88 1.42 -0.19
N VAL A 60 -18.91 0.61 0.02
CA VAL A 60 -18.88 -0.83 -0.33
C VAL A 60 -18.67 -1.00 -1.83
N VAL A 61 -19.44 -0.31 -2.66
CA VAL A 61 -19.27 -0.35 -4.12
C VAL A 61 -17.89 0.14 -4.52
N GLU A 62 -17.42 1.24 -3.92
CA GLU A 62 -16.11 1.80 -4.22
C GLU A 62 -14.96 0.85 -3.86
N VAL A 63 -14.99 0.25 -2.66
CA VAL A 63 -14.01 -0.75 -2.24
C VAL A 63 -14.12 -2.02 -3.10
N ALA A 64 -15.32 -2.42 -3.51
CA ALA A 64 -15.50 -3.59 -4.39
C ALA A 64 -14.86 -3.34 -5.77
N VAL A 65 -15.13 -2.20 -6.40
CA VAL A 65 -14.60 -1.87 -7.73
C VAL A 65 -13.09 -1.67 -7.68
N LEU A 66 -12.60 -0.83 -6.76
CA LEU A 66 -11.16 -0.56 -6.61
C LEU A 66 -10.41 -1.82 -6.13
N GLY A 67 -11.00 -2.55 -5.20
CA GLY A 67 -10.45 -3.77 -4.62
C GLY A 67 -10.33 -4.89 -5.64
N GLN A 68 -11.37 -5.12 -6.46
CA GLN A 68 -11.31 -6.13 -7.53
C GLN A 68 -10.17 -5.82 -8.51
N PHE A 69 -10.03 -4.56 -8.91
CA PHE A 69 -8.95 -4.14 -9.79
C PHE A 69 -7.58 -4.32 -9.11
N ALA A 70 -7.37 -3.73 -7.93
CA ALA A 70 -6.09 -3.78 -7.22
C ALA A 70 -5.66 -5.22 -6.91
N PHE A 71 -6.58 -6.04 -6.40
CA PHE A 71 -6.33 -7.45 -6.10
C PHE A 71 -6.01 -8.25 -7.37
N GLY A 72 -6.75 -8.03 -8.45
CA GLY A 72 -6.46 -8.63 -9.75
C GLY A 72 -5.06 -8.28 -10.27
N GLN A 73 -4.63 -7.03 -10.10
CA GLN A 73 -3.27 -6.62 -10.49
C GLN A 73 -2.20 -7.29 -9.64
N VAL A 74 -2.38 -7.37 -8.32
CA VAL A 74 -1.42 -8.03 -7.41
C VAL A 74 -1.31 -9.53 -7.70
N ILE A 75 -2.43 -10.22 -7.94
CA ILE A 75 -2.40 -11.66 -8.29
C ILE A 75 -1.67 -11.89 -9.61
N LYS A 76 -2.01 -11.13 -10.65
CA LYS A 76 -1.35 -11.26 -11.96
C LYS A 76 0.15 -11.05 -11.82
N GLU A 77 0.53 -10.03 -11.06
CA GLU A 77 1.93 -9.72 -10.81
C GLU A 77 2.65 -10.87 -10.09
N ALA A 78 2.01 -11.46 -9.08
CA ALA A 78 2.54 -12.60 -8.34
C ALA A 78 2.67 -13.84 -9.22
N GLN A 79 1.70 -14.11 -10.10
CA GLN A 79 1.75 -15.22 -11.04
C GLN A 79 2.88 -15.05 -12.05
N VAL A 80 3.04 -13.84 -12.61
CA VAL A 80 4.12 -13.55 -13.55
C VAL A 80 5.48 -13.64 -12.87
N ALA A 81 5.62 -13.10 -11.64
CA ALA A 81 6.84 -13.22 -10.86
C ALA A 81 7.21 -14.69 -10.57
N ALA A 82 6.23 -15.51 -10.17
CA ALA A 82 6.42 -16.93 -9.90
C ALA A 82 6.74 -17.75 -11.17
N GLY A 83 6.24 -17.31 -12.33
CA GLY A 83 6.48 -17.93 -13.64
C GLY A 83 7.83 -17.58 -14.29
N GLY A 84 8.72 -16.87 -13.60
CA GLY A 84 10.04 -16.47 -14.12
C GLY A 84 10.15 -15.02 -14.58
N GLY A 85 9.06 -14.24 -14.49
CA GLY A 85 9.04 -12.82 -14.80
C GLY A 85 9.14 -12.48 -16.28
N VAL A 86 8.99 -11.20 -16.59
CA VAL A 86 9.19 -10.62 -17.93
C VAL A 86 10.47 -9.79 -17.89
N ALA A 87 11.36 -10.01 -18.85
CA ALA A 87 12.59 -9.26 -18.97
C ALA A 87 12.32 -7.75 -19.02
N GLY A 88 13.02 -6.98 -18.18
CA GLY A 88 12.86 -5.53 -18.09
C GLY A 88 11.71 -5.05 -17.19
N ILE A 89 10.92 -5.95 -16.59
CA ILE A 89 9.89 -5.59 -15.61
C ILE A 89 10.31 -6.04 -14.21
N ASN A 90 10.17 -5.14 -13.24
CA ASN A 90 10.51 -5.40 -11.86
C ASN A 90 9.30 -5.84 -11.04
N HIS A 91 8.94 -7.12 -11.18
CA HIS A 91 7.77 -7.68 -10.51
C HIS A 91 7.89 -7.69 -8.98
N VAL A 92 9.12 -7.82 -8.46
CA VAL A 92 9.37 -7.71 -7.02
C VAL A 92 9.10 -6.30 -6.52
N ALA A 93 9.47 -5.26 -7.26
CA ALA A 93 9.14 -3.88 -6.91
C ALA A 93 7.62 -3.62 -6.90
N HIS A 94 6.86 -4.22 -7.82
CA HIS A 94 5.39 -4.09 -7.82
C HIS A 94 4.75 -4.75 -6.59
N LEU A 95 5.13 -5.99 -6.29
CA LEU A 95 4.61 -6.73 -5.14
C LEU A 95 5.02 -6.10 -3.80
N SER A 96 6.29 -5.72 -3.67
CA SER A 96 6.81 -5.05 -2.47
C SER A 96 6.22 -3.64 -2.30
N GLY A 97 5.96 -2.93 -3.40
CA GLY A 97 5.22 -1.66 -3.38
C GLY A 97 3.80 -1.81 -2.86
N ALA A 98 3.05 -2.82 -3.35
CA ALA A 98 1.72 -3.14 -2.82
C ALA A 98 1.78 -3.47 -1.32
N ALA A 99 2.74 -4.31 -0.90
CA ALA A 99 2.95 -4.66 0.50
C ALA A 99 3.30 -3.44 1.38
N ALA A 100 4.14 -2.54 0.89
CA ALA A 100 4.47 -1.29 1.57
C ALA A 100 3.23 -0.40 1.75
N GLY A 101 2.34 -0.35 0.76
CA GLY A 101 1.06 0.35 0.89
C GLY A 101 0.16 -0.24 1.98
N VAL A 102 0.08 -1.57 2.09
CA VAL A 102 -0.63 -2.26 3.19
C VAL A 102 -0.01 -1.92 4.54
N LEU A 103 1.32 -2.00 4.65
CA LEU A 103 2.06 -1.66 5.86
C LEU A 103 1.81 -0.21 6.28
N LEU A 104 1.84 0.73 5.33
CA LEU A 104 1.62 2.15 5.60
C LEU A 104 0.23 2.40 6.21
N VAL A 105 -0.83 1.84 5.63
CA VAL A 105 -2.20 2.05 6.13
C VAL A 105 -2.39 1.38 7.49
N THR A 106 -1.87 0.18 7.69
CA THR A 106 -1.98 -0.53 8.98
C THR A 106 -1.20 0.18 10.08
N ALA A 107 0.02 0.67 9.80
CA ALA A 107 0.81 1.46 10.74
C ALA A 107 0.13 2.79 11.09
N ALA A 108 -0.41 3.50 10.09
CA ALA A 108 -1.14 4.75 10.31
C ALA A 108 -2.38 4.53 11.20
N ARG A 109 -3.13 3.45 10.96
CA ARG A 109 -4.28 3.06 11.80
C ARG A 109 -3.87 2.70 13.23
N GLY A 110 -2.80 1.93 13.38
CA GLY A 110 -2.26 1.57 14.69
C GLY A 110 -1.79 2.78 15.50
N LEU A 111 -1.13 3.73 14.83
CA LEU A 111 -0.71 4.99 15.44
C LEU A 111 -1.92 5.80 15.93
N MET A 112 -2.94 5.97 15.09
CA MET A 112 -4.17 6.68 15.48
C MET A 112 -4.87 6.00 16.66
N SER A 113 -5.04 4.67 16.62
CA SER A 113 -5.63 3.90 17.72
C SER A 113 -4.86 4.06 19.03
N THR A 114 -3.53 4.14 18.97
CA THR A 114 -2.68 4.37 20.15
C THR A 114 -2.86 5.77 20.72
N MET A 115 -2.98 6.78 19.85
CA MET A 115 -3.22 8.17 20.26
C MET A 115 -4.59 8.34 20.91
N GLU A 116 -5.64 7.75 20.32
CA GLU A 116 -6.99 7.75 20.89
C GLU A 116 -7.04 7.07 22.28
N GLY A 117 -6.26 6.01 22.48
CA GLY A 117 -6.14 5.33 23.77
C GLY A 117 -5.45 6.17 24.85
N LYS A 118 -4.46 6.98 24.48
CA LYS A 118 -3.77 7.91 25.40
C LYS A 118 -4.66 9.07 25.82
N GLU A 119 -5.46 9.61 24.90
CA GLU A 119 -6.39 10.71 25.17
C GLU A 119 -7.48 10.31 26.17
N LYS A 120 -7.93 9.04 26.11
CA LYS A 120 -8.92 8.47 27.05
C LYS A 120 -8.30 7.92 28.35
N GLY A 121 -6.98 8.03 28.52
CA GLY A 121 -6.28 7.72 29.77
C GLY A 121 -6.66 8.66 30.92
N PRO A 122 -6.16 8.47 32.14
CA PRO A 122 -6.72 9.00 33.39
C PRO A 122 -6.85 10.53 33.53
N ALA A 123 -6.46 11.32 32.52
CA ALA A 123 -6.70 12.76 32.44
C ALA A 123 -8.13 13.13 31.98
N GLY A 124 -8.92 12.18 31.45
CA GLY A 124 -10.28 12.42 30.92
C GLY A 124 -11.42 12.28 31.93
N LYS A 125 -11.13 12.18 33.23
CA LYS A 125 -12.15 12.23 34.29
C LYS A 125 -11.99 13.53 35.08
N GLN A 126 -12.57 14.61 34.58
CA GLN A 126 -13.01 15.75 35.40
C GLN A 126 -14.50 15.96 35.17
#